data_AF-A0A7Y2XB02-F1
#
_entry.id   AF-A0A7Y2XB02-F1
#
_cell.length_a   1.000
_cell.length_b   1.000
_cell.length_c   1.000
_cell.angle_alpha   90.00
_cell.angle_beta   90.00
_cell.angle_gamma   90.00
#
_symmetry.space_group_name_H-M   'P 1'
#
loop_
_entity.id
_entity.type
_entity.pdbx_description
1 polymer ?
#
loop_
_entity_poly.entity_id
_entity_poly.type
_entity_poly.pdbx_seq_one_letter_code
_entity_poly.pdbx_strand_id
1 'polypeptide(L)' 'MKILYTFFLAISFTLISYPQSDLDYLVNWMSGSFTSEAQAEKDTNYFNIELEMVEIWKDRPDGPWIYVEQAVAEFKDKP' A
#
# COMPACT_ATOMS: atom_id res chain seq x y z
N MET A 1 -36.98 -29.38 39.62
CA MET A 1 -36.28 -28.45 40.52
C MET A 1 -34.83 -28.33 40.07
N LYS A 2 -34.36 -27.08 39.86
CA LYS A 2 -32.98 -26.64 39.63
C LYS A 2 -32.34 -26.90 38.26
N ILE A 3 -32.59 -25.92 37.39
CA ILE A 3 -31.82 -25.48 36.22
C ILE A 3 -30.35 -25.24 36.64
N LEU A 4 -29.38 -25.73 35.86
CA LEU A 4 -27.98 -25.33 35.96
C LEU A 4 -27.49 -24.85 34.59
N TYR A 5 -26.99 -23.62 34.60
CA TYR A 5 -26.83 -22.71 33.48
C TYR A 5 -25.69 -23.11 32.54
N THR A 6 -25.99 -23.36 31.26
CA THR A 6 -25.03 -23.28 30.16
C THR A 6 -24.73 -21.81 29.90
N PHE A 7 -23.57 -21.33 30.36
CA PHE A 7 -23.10 -19.97 30.09
C PHE A 7 -22.56 -19.91 28.65
N PHE A 8 -23.43 -19.59 27.70
CA PHE A 8 -23.05 -19.32 26.31
C PHE A 8 -22.34 -17.96 26.29
N LEU A 9 -21.01 -17.97 26.31
CA LEU A 9 -20.20 -16.78 26.15
C LEU A 9 -20.34 -16.30 24.70
N ALA A 10 -21.38 -15.52 24.43
CA ALA A 10 -21.47 -14.73 23.21
C ALA A 10 -20.38 -13.67 23.27
N ILE A 11 -19.19 -14.01 22.77
CA ILE A 11 -18.18 -13.01 22.41
C ILE A 11 -18.79 -12.24 21.25
N SER A 12 -19.35 -11.08 21.58
CA SER A 12 -19.60 -10.03 20.61
C SER A 12 -18.27 -9.71 19.96
N PHE A 13 -17.98 -10.31 18.80
CA PHE A 13 -16.94 -9.81 17.91
C PHE A 13 -17.42 -8.45 17.41
N THR A 14 -17.21 -7.41 18.22
CA THR A 14 -17.15 -6.06 17.71
C THR A 14 -16.03 -6.07 16.68
N LEU A 15 -16.36 -5.87 15.41
CA LEU A 15 -15.39 -5.54 14.38
C LEU A 15 -14.78 -4.19 14.79
N ILE A 16 -13.68 -4.23 15.54
CA ILE A 16 -12.89 -3.04 15.83
C ILE A 16 -12.25 -2.65 14.50
N SER A 17 -12.84 -1.68 13.82
CA SER A 17 -12.15 -0.98 12.73
C SER A 17 -11.05 -0.16 13.39
N TYR A 18 -9.81 -0.66 13.34
CA TYR A 18 -8.68 0.16 13.73
C TYR A 18 -8.60 1.35 12.74
N PRO A 19 -8.47 2.59 13.23
CA PRO A 19 -8.29 3.72 12.34
C PRO A 19 -7.03 3.48 11.50
N GLN A 20 -7.18 3.63 10.18
CA GLN A 20 -6.09 3.60 9.23
C GLN A 20 -5.02 4.60 9.71
N SER A 21 -3.79 4.14 9.91
CA SER A 21 -2.71 5.01 10.37
C SER A 21 -2.29 5.96 9.24
N ASP A 22 -1.71 7.11 9.59
CA ASP A 22 -1.12 8.03 8.60
C ASP A 22 -0.08 7.32 7.73
N LEU A 23 0.60 6.31 8.29
CA LEU A 23 1.54 5.47 7.57
C LEU A 23 0.82 4.62 6.50
N ASP A 24 -0.34 4.06 6.81
CA ASP A 24 -1.07 3.26 5.82
C ASP A 24 -1.65 4.13 4.70
N TYR A 25 -2.01 5.38 4.98
CA TYR A 25 -2.36 6.35 3.93
C TYR A 25 -1.17 6.65 3.04
N LEU A 26 0.02 6.85 3.63
CA LEU A 26 1.25 7.09 2.87
C LEU A 26 1.59 5.90 1.97
N VAL A 27 1.53 4.66 2.49
CA VAL A 27 1.79 3.45 1.70
C VAL A 27 0.82 3.34 0.53
N ASN A 28 -0.46 3.65 0.76
CA ASN A 28 -1.47 3.66 -0.30
C ASN A 28 -1.14 4.68 -1.39
N TRP A 29 -0.81 5.93 -1.02
CA TRP A 29 -0.43 6.96 -2.00
C TRP A 29 0.85 6.65 -2.75
N MET A 30 1.79 5.96 -2.11
CA MET A 30 3.06 5.57 -2.72
C MET A 30 2.95 4.31 -3.57
N SER A 31 1.84 3.57 -3.54
CA SER A 31 1.68 2.33 -4.29
C SER A 31 0.94 2.59 -5.60
N GLY A 32 1.54 2.20 -6.72
CA GLY A 32 0.96 2.37 -8.05
C GLY A 32 1.99 2.59 -9.14
N SER A 33 1.49 2.97 -10.31
CA SER A 33 2.27 3.32 -11.50
C SER A 33 2.23 4.84 -11.71
N PHE A 34 3.39 5.45 -11.89
CA PHE A 34 3.52 6.90 -12.06
C PHE A 34 4.37 7.23 -13.27
N THR A 35 4.12 8.41 -13.86
CA THR A 35 4.89 8.91 -15.01
C THR A 35 5.13 10.42 -14.91
N SER A 36 6.29 10.87 -15.40
CA SER A 36 6.60 12.30 -15.60
C SER A 36 6.33 12.79 -17.02
N GLU A 37 5.57 12.05 -17.84
CA GLU A 37 5.28 12.37 -19.25
C GLU A 37 4.90 13.85 -19.47
N ALA A 38 3.87 14.34 -18.78
CA ALA A 38 3.41 15.72 -18.92
C ALA A 38 4.48 16.78 -18.58
N GLN A 39 5.42 16.45 -17.68
CA GLN A 39 6.57 17.31 -17.40
C GLN A 39 7.58 17.28 -18.56
N ALA A 40 7.93 16.10 -19.05
CA ALA A 40 8.88 15.91 -20.14
C ALA A 40 8.39 16.50 -21.46
N GLU A 41 7.08 16.46 -21.71
CA GLU A 41 6.44 17.14 -22.86
C GLU A 41 6.57 18.67 -22.78
N LYS A 42 6.48 19.22 -21.56
CA LYS A 42 6.52 20.66 -21.32
C LYS A 42 7.95 21.21 -21.29
N ASP A 43 8.90 20.44 -20.77
CA ASP A 43 10.30 20.81 -20.65
C ASP A 43 11.19 19.63 -21.04
N THR A 44 11.73 19.73 -22.26
CA THR A 44 12.54 18.67 -22.88
C THR A 44 13.91 18.47 -22.25
N ASN A 45 14.28 19.26 -21.23
CA ASN A 45 15.45 18.98 -20.40
C ASN A 45 15.20 17.84 -19.41
N TYR A 46 13.95 17.40 -19.24
CA TYR A 46 13.58 16.28 -18.37
C TYR A 46 13.20 15.06 -19.20
N PHE A 47 13.64 13.88 -18.75
CA PHE A 47 13.20 12.61 -19.32
C PHE A 47 11.78 12.27 -18.85
N ASN A 48 11.04 11.54 -19.68
CA ASN A 48 9.85 10.81 -19.23
C ASN A 48 10.32 9.59 -18.40
N ILE A 49 10.11 9.66 -17.10
CA ILE A 49 10.43 8.61 -16.13
C ILE A 49 9.13 7.91 -15.76
N GLU A 50 9.18 6.58 -15.71
CA GLU A 50 8.13 5.74 -15.17
C GLU A 50 8.58 5.10 -13.86
N LEU A 51 7.67 5.08 -12.87
CA LEU A 51 7.86 4.44 -11.58
C LEU A 51 6.80 3.36 -11.40
N GLU A 52 7.22 2.19 -10.95
CA GLU A 52 6.33 1.13 -10.46
C GLU A 52 6.65 0.87 -8.99
N MET A 53 5.66 1.06 -8.13
CA MET A 53 5.82 0.99 -6.69
C MET A 53 4.80 0.02 -6.10
N VAL A 54 5.27 -1.02 -5.43
CA VAL A 54 4.43 -2.10 -4.90
C VAL A 54 4.83 -2.42 -3.47
N GLU A 55 3.84 -2.40 -2.56
CA GLU A 55 4.03 -2.91 -1.21
C GLU A 55 4.32 -4.43 -1.22
N ILE A 56 5.46 -4.81 -0.64
CA ILE A 56 5.92 -6.19 -0.47
C ILE A 56 5.98 -6.57 1.01
N TRP A 57 5.97 -7.87 1.30
CA TRP A 57 6.12 -8.41 2.65
C TRP A 57 5.16 -7.83 3.71
N LYS A 58 3.86 -7.79 3.37
CA LYS A 58 2.80 -7.16 4.18
C LYS A 58 2.64 -7.71 5.60
N ASP A 59 3.14 -8.91 5.87
CA ASP A 59 3.05 -9.56 7.18
C ASP A 59 4.22 -9.21 8.13
N ARG A 60 5.11 -8.29 7.73
CA ARG A 60 6.27 -7.93 8.53
C ARG A 60 5.91 -7.01 9.71
N PRO A 61 6.40 -7.30 10.92
CA PRO A 61 6.04 -6.56 12.12
C PRO A 61 6.81 -5.24 12.30
N ASP A 62 7.84 -5.00 11.50
CA ASP A 62 8.69 -3.80 11.56
C ASP A 62 8.27 -2.71 10.56
N GLY A 63 7.13 -2.88 9.88
CA GLY A 63 6.52 -1.87 9.03
C GLY A 63 6.45 -2.28 7.55
N PRO A 64 5.85 -1.40 6.72
CA PRO A 64 5.62 -1.66 5.30
C PRO A 64 6.92 -1.54 4.51
N TRP A 65 7.10 -2.44 3.54
CA TRP A 65 8.20 -2.40 2.58
C TRP A 65 7.64 -2.16 1.19
N ILE A 66 8.25 -1.25 0.42
CA ILE A 66 7.83 -0.96 -0.96
C ILE A 66 8.98 -1.31 -1.88
N TYR A 67 8.73 -2.23 -2.82
CA TYR A 67 9.58 -2.46 -3.97
C TYR A 67 9.35 -1.33 -4.98
N VAL A 68 10.44 -0.78 -5.53
CA VAL A 68 10.41 0.36 -6.43
C VAL A 68 11.29 0.06 -7.64
N GLU A 69 10.71 0.19 -8.83
CA GLU A 69 11.45 0.26 -10.10
C GLU A 69 11.33 1.67 -10.68
N GLN A 70 12.41 2.15 -11.31
CA GLN A 70 12.46 3.44 -11.98
C GLN A 70 13.17 3.32 -13.32
N ALA A 71 12.48 3.61 -14.42
CA ALA A 71 13.07 3.59 -15.74
C ALA A 71 12.76 4.87 -16.51
N VAL A 72 13.62 5.20 -17.48
CA VAL A 72 13.18 6.06 -18.60
C VAL A 72 12.14 5.25 -19.39
N ALA A 73 11.04 5.88 -19.80
CA ALA A 73 9.89 5.19 -20.43
C ALA A 73 10.29 4.27 -21.61
N GLU A 74 11.27 4.69 -22.42
CA GLU A 74 11.79 3.90 -23.56
C GLU A 74 12.54 2.62 -23.15
N PHE A 75 12.98 2.53 -21.90
CA PHE A 75 13.80 1.43 -21.38
C PHE A 75 13.13 0.77 -20.16
N LYS A 76 11.80 0.70 -20.12
CA LYS A 76 11.04 0.14 -18.99
C LYS A 76 11.46 -1.27 -18.55
N ASP A 77 11.87 -2.11 -19.49
CA ASP A 77 12.36 -3.48 -19.20
C ASP A 77 13.79 -3.51 -18.61
N LYS A 78 14.41 -2.34 -18.39
CA LYS A 78 15.75 -2.17 -17.81
C LYS A 78 15.72 -1.04 -16.75
N PRO A 79 14.92 -1.21 -15.68
CA PRO A 79 14.79 -0.25 -14.60
C PRO A 79 16.05 -0.17 -13.70
#